data_AF-A0A1S3AX19-F1
#
_entry.id   AF-A0A1S3AX19-F1
#
_cell.length_a   1.000
_cell.length_b   1.000
_cell.length_c   1.000
_cell.angle_alpha   90.00
_cell.angle_beta   90.00
_cell.angle_gamma   90.00
#
_symmetry.space_group_name_H-M   'P 1'
#
loop_
_entity.id
_entity.type
_entity.pdbx_description
1 polymer ?
#
loop_
_entity_poly.entity_id
_entity_poly.type
_entity_poly.pdbx_seq_one_letter_code
_entity_poly.pdbx_strand_id
1 'polypeptide(L)'
;MAATFLPTTKFPPPWLLLSSERPFPVHLSFQLPNFINTNGPIYSTSKFRPLQALMSSSSLKNVAESNFEGSTLREICNGRVPEHILRRTEEIGFVAPTDVQRQALPVLFSGRDCVLHAQTGSGKTLTYLLLIFSVINAHKSAVQALIVVPTRELGMQVTKVARMLAAKPAASEDGLNSYVVMALLDGGLLRRHKTWLKADPPEILVATVGSLCQMVERQFLDLGSLNVLVIDEVDFMFSSSKQVSSLKKLLTSYSSFSNRQTIFASASIPQHRHFLQDCIQQKWTKNTVIHIHINSTQPMPSCLLHRFVTCEKNKKHQTLLTLLLTDIPQSAIIFVSEQSEKSKKAGKIPPTTLMIDFLKASYGGCSDVILLEEDVNYNLRASSLSEVRQGGCYLIVATDIVARGIDLPETTHIYNFDLPRCAIDYLHRAGRTGRKPFSEEKCVVTNLITSEERFVLQKFENELLFICEEVAV
;
A
#
# COMPACT_ATOMS: atom_id res chain seq x y z
N MET A 1 -3.97 -43.11 26.72
CA MET A 1 -4.44 -43.73 25.45
C MET A 1 -3.94 -42.87 24.32
N ALA A 2 -3.11 -43.45 23.46
CA ALA A 2 -2.53 -42.81 22.30
C ALA A 2 -3.60 -42.58 21.21
N ALA A 3 -3.55 -41.42 20.56
CA ALA A 3 -4.18 -41.20 19.27
C ALA A 3 -3.15 -40.55 18.34
N THR A 4 -2.63 -41.40 17.46
CA THR A 4 -1.67 -41.16 16.39
C THR A 4 -2.31 -40.29 15.31
N PHE A 5 -1.76 -39.10 15.04
CA PHE A 5 -2.10 -38.31 13.84
C PHE A 5 -1.16 -38.70 12.69
N LEU A 6 -1.76 -39.23 11.61
CA LEU A 6 -1.09 -39.46 10.33
C LEU A 6 -0.80 -38.13 9.61
N PRO A 7 0.28 -38.05 8.81
CA PRO A 7 0.67 -36.82 8.13
C PRO A 7 -0.18 -36.61 6.86
N THR A 8 -0.91 -35.50 6.79
CA THR A 8 -1.56 -35.04 5.56
C THR A 8 -0.50 -34.54 4.58
N THR A 9 -0.55 -35.11 3.38
CA THR A 9 0.29 -34.87 2.21
C THR A 9 0.46 -33.38 1.88
N LYS A 10 1.71 -32.94 1.79
CA LYS A 10 2.12 -31.63 1.27
C LYS A 10 1.83 -31.56 -0.24
N PHE A 11 0.80 -30.82 -0.62
CA PHE A 11 0.71 -30.28 -1.99
C PHE A 11 1.14 -28.81 -1.97
N PRO A 12 1.99 -28.36 -2.91
CA PRO A 12 2.29 -26.94 -3.07
C PRO A 12 1.04 -26.19 -3.54
N PRO A 13 0.94 -24.87 -3.28
CA PRO A 13 -0.18 -24.07 -3.75
C PRO A 13 -0.23 -24.03 -5.30
N PRO A 14 -1.42 -23.83 -5.91
CA PRO A 14 -1.65 -24.06 -7.35
C PRO A 14 -0.89 -23.14 -8.33
N TRP A 15 -0.21 -22.09 -7.83
CA TRP A 15 0.55 -21.14 -8.65
C TRP A 15 1.97 -21.61 -8.99
N LEU A 16 2.36 -22.82 -8.56
CA LEU A 16 3.71 -23.39 -8.71
C LEU A 16 3.84 -24.43 -9.82
N LEU A 17 2.83 -24.60 -10.67
CA LEU A 17 2.89 -25.44 -11.86
C LEU A 17 2.81 -24.58 -13.12
N LEU A 18 3.80 -24.78 -14.00
CA LEU A 18 3.85 -24.40 -15.42
C LEU A 18 4.66 -23.14 -15.77
N SER A 19 5.98 -23.31 -15.81
CA SER A 19 6.83 -22.72 -16.86
C SER A 19 7.25 -23.82 -17.84
N SER A 20 6.59 -23.91 -19.00
CA SER A 20 7.14 -24.59 -20.18
C SER A 20 6.50 -24.04 -21.45
N GLU A 21 7.28 -23.23 -22.15
CA GLU A 21 7.37 -23.00 -23.61
C GLU A 21 6.19 -23.39 -24.51
N ARG A 22 5.72 -22.42 -25.32
CA ARG A 22 5.67 -22.51 -26.80
C ARG A 22 5.77 -21.12 -27.44
N PRO A 23 6.61 -20.91 -28.47
CA PRO A 23 6.60 -19.69 -29.28
C PRO A 23 5.61 -19.83 -30.45
N PHE A 24 4.92 -18.76 -30.83
CA PHE A 24 4.30 -18.65 -32.15
C PHE A 24 4.60 -17.29 -32.79
N PRO A 25 4.70 -17.22 -34.14
CA PRO A 25 5.51 -16.24 -34.85
C PRO A 25 4.76 -14.99 -35.37
N VAL A 26 5.52 -13.90 -35.39
CA VAL A 26 5.67 -12.78 -36.35
C VAL A 26 4.55 -12.38 -37.33
N HIS A 27 4.45 -11.05 -37.46
CA HIS A 27 4.06 -10.20 -38.60
C HIS A 27 2.62 -9.68 -38.65
N LEU A 28 2.47 -8.38 -38.39
CA LEU A 28 1.62 -7.47 -39.18
C LEU A 28 2.20 -6.06 -39.11
N SER A 29 2.79 -5.65 -40.24
CA SER A 29 3.28 -4.31 -40.53
C SER A 29 2.11 -3.38 -40.84
N PHE A 30 2.00 -2.26 -40.12
CA PHE A 30 1.14 -1.14 -40.51
C PHE A 30 2.00 0.11 -40.78
N GLN A 31 1.92 0.60 -42.02
CA GLN A 31 2.54 1.82 -42.51
C GLN A 31 1.77 3.05 -42.00
N LEU A 32 2.49 4.03 -41.46
CA LEU A 32 1.98 5.39 -41.21
C LEU A 32 2.21 6.26 -42.45
N PRO A 33 1.24 7.11 -42.87
CA PRO A 33 1.47 8.03 -43.97
C PRO A 33 2.23 9.30 -43.55
N ASN A 34 3.19 9.68 -44.38
CA ASN A 34 4.00 10.89 -44.33
C ASN A 34 3.13 12.15 -44.50
N PHE A 35 3.28 13.13 -43.59
CA PHE A 35 2.84 14.50 -43.84
C PHE A 35 4.02 15.43 -44.13
N ILE A 36 3.84 16.16 -45.22
CA ILE A 36 4.81 16.99 -45.93
C ILE A 36 5.02 18.33 -45.20
N ASN A 37 6.29 18.74 -45.21
CA ASN A 37 6.83 19.95 -44.62
C ASN A 37 6.69 21.12 -45.62
N THR A 38 6.13 22.27 -45.20
CA THR A 38 6.23 23.53 -45.97
C THR A 38 6.59 24.70 -45.05
N ASN A 39 7.74 25.32 -45.35
CA ASN A 39 8.32 26.49 -44.71
C ASN A 39 7.59 27.81 -45.10
N GLY A 40 7.58 28.78 -44.19
CA GLY A 40 7.32 30.20 -44.48
C GLY A 40 7.40 31.08 -43.22
N PRO A 41 8.18 32.19 -43.18
CA PRO A 41 8.73 32.75 -41.94
C PRO A 41 8.04 34.05 -41.47
N ILE A 42 8.06 34.32 -40.16
CA ILE A 42 7.96 35.70 -39.63
C ILE A 42 8.95 35.88 -38.46
N TYR A 43 9.82 36.87 -38.62
CA TYR A 43 10.75 37.41 -37.64
C TYR A 43 10.03 38.23 -36.56
N SER A 44 10.53 38.19 -35.31
CA SER A 44 11.10 39.36 -34.60
C SER A 44 10.94 39.31 -33.06
N THR A 45 12.09 39.16 -32.39
CA THR A 45 12.52 39.83 -31.13
C THR A 45 11.62 39.72 -29.88
N SER A 46 12.10 39.18 -28.76
CA SER A 46 13.13 39.85 -27.94
C SER A 46 13.77 38.91 -26.90
N LYS A 47 14.97 39.33 -26.52
CA LYS A 47 16.04 38.67 -25.78
C LYS A 47 15.67 38.29 -24.34
N PHE A 48 16.00 37.06 -23.93
CA PHE A 48 16.69 36.78 -22.66
C PHE A 48 17.49 35.47 -22.80
N ARG A 49 18.82 35.56 -22.61
CA ARG A 49 19.78 34.44 -22.70
C ARG A 49 19.71 33.56 -21.44
N PRO A 50 19.61 32.23 -21.56
CA PRO A 50 19.97 31.32 -20.48
C PRO A 50 21.48 31.02 -20.50
N LEU A 51 22.11 31.04 -19.32
CA LEU A 51 23.46 30.55 -19.09
C LEU A 51 23.51 29.03 -19.36
N GLN A 52 24.15 28.62 -20.45
CA GLN A 52 24.67 27.27 -20.61
C GLN A 52 26.02 27.18 -19.92
N ALA A 53 26.13 26.32 -18.90
CA ALA A 53 27.41 25.73 -18.50
C ALA A 53 27.17 24.33 -17.90
N LEU A 54 27.57 23.33 -18.70
CA LEU A 54 27.94 21.95 -18.37
C LEU A 54 27.01 21.12 -17.45
N MET A 55 26.14 20.32 -18.08
CA MET A 55 25.73 19.02 -17.55
C MET A 55 26.00 17.98 -18.64
N SER A 56 27.07 17.21 -18.47
CA SER A 56 27.42 16.04 -19.26
C SER A 56 26.38 14.94 -19.07
N SER A 57 25.37 14.90 -19.95
CA SER A 57 24.25 13.96 -19.90
C SER A 57 24.45 12.71 -20.78
N SER A 58 25.70 12.30 -21.04
CA SER A 58 26.01 11.23 -22.00
C SER A 58 26.74 10.00 -21.43
N SER A 59 26.68 9.73 -20.12
CA SER A 59 27.38 8.57 -19.54
C SER A 59 26.58 7.70 -18.55
N LEU A 60 25.31 8.00 -18.27
CA LEU A 60 24.50 7.24 -17.30
C LEU A 60 23.34 6.44 -17.91
N LYS A 61 23.10 6.54 -19.22
CA LYS A 61 22.07 5.74 -19.90
C LYS A 61 22.52 4.33 -20.29
N ASN A 62 23.83 4.04 -20.32
CA ASN A 62 24.35 2.76 -20.81
C ASN A 62 24.81 1.78 -19.72
N VAL A 63 24.49 2.03 -18.43
CA VAL A 63 24.90 1.14 -17.32
C VAL A 63 23.71 0.39 -16.69
N ALA A 64 22.46 0.74 -17.04
CA ALA A 64 21.27 0.17 -16.40
C ALA A 64 20.50 -0.87 -17.24
N GLU A 65 20.86 -1.09 -18.51
CA GLU A 65 20.13 -2.00 -19.42
C GLU A 65 20.86 -3.32 -19.71
N SER A 66 21.83 -3.73 -18.87
CA SER A 66 22.47 -5.05 -19.02
C SER A 66 22.23 -5.96 -17.79
N ASN A 67 21.60 -7.11 -18.07
CA ASN A 67 21.60 -8.38 -17.31
C ASN A 67 20.64 -8.65 -16.13
N PHE A 68 19.59 -7.85 -15.86
CA PHE A 68 18.66 -8.15 -14.75
C PHE A 68 17.37 -8.90 -15.12
N GLU A 69 17.15 -9.28 -16.39
CA GLU A 69 15.90 -9.94 -16.81
C GLU A 69 15.75 -11.41 -16.34
N GLY A 70 16.77 -12.00 -15.71
CA GLY A 70 16.73 -13.38 -15.21
C GLY A 70 17.14 -13.59 -13.77
N SER A 71 17.44 -12.53 -13.01
CA SER A 71 18.01 -12.71 -11.66
C SER A 71 16.97 -12.99 -10.59
N THR A 72 17.28 -13.97 -9.73
CA THR A 72 16.45 -14.29 -8.56
C THR A 72 16.55 -13.18 -7.50
N LEU A 73 15.57 -13.10 -6.59
CA LEU A 73 15.61 -12.12 -5.50
C LEU A 73 16.86 -12.32 -4.63
N ARG A 74 17.27 -13.58 -4.45
CA ARG A 74 18.50 -13.96 -3.75
C ARG A 74 19.75 -13.42 -4.42
N GLU A 75 19.86 -13.51 -5.75
CA GLU A 75 21.00 -12.96 -6.50
C GLU A 75 21.13 -11.45 -6.33
N ILE A 76 20.00 -10.72 -6.38
CA ILE A 76 19.98 -9.25 -6.18
C ILE A 76 20.46 -8.89 -4.77
N CYS A 77 20.12 -9.71 -3.77
CA CYS A 77 20.47 -9.48 -2.37
C CYS A 77 21.81 -10.11 -1.95
N ASN A 78 22.50 -10.82 -2.85
CA ASN A 78 23.65 -11.63 -2.50
C ASN A 78 24.77 -10.79 -1.88
N GLY A 79 25.35 -11.29 -0.77
CA GLY A 79 26.39 -10.60 -0.01
C GLY A 79 25.95 -9.31 0.71
N ARG A 80 24.67 -8.92 0.63
CA ARG A 80 24.12 -7.75 1.33
C ARG A 80 23.18 -8.16 2.46
N VAL A 81 22.28 -9.08 2.21
CA VAL A 81 21.30 -9.56 3.20
C VAL A 81 21.83 -10.83 3.88
N PRO A 82 21.68 -10.99 5.20
CA PRO A 82 22.09 -12.21 5.90
C PRO A 82 21.45 -13.47 5.31
N GLU A 83 22.26 -14.52 5.15
CA GLU A 83 21.85 -15.77 4.48
C GLU A 83 20.61 -16.42 5.10
N HIS A 84 20.45 -16.35 6.42
CA HIS A 84 19.26 -16.91 7.08
C HIS A 84 17.98 -16.16 6.73
N ILE A 85 18.04 -14.84 6.50
CA ILE A 85 16.90 -14.03 6.04
C ILE A 85 16.57 -14.38 4.58
N LEU A 86 17.58 -14.57 3.73
CA LEU A 86 17.38 -14.96 2.33
C LEU A 86 16.74 -16.34 2.22
N ARG A 87 17.25 -17.33 2.96
CA ARG A 87 16.62 -18.66 3.03
C ARG A 87 15.17 -18.57 3.51
N ARG A 88 14.91 -17.77 4.55
CA ARG A 88 13.55 -17.59 5.06
C ARG A 88 12.63 -16.93 4.03
N THR A 89 13.16 -15.98 3.26
CA THR A 89 12.46 -15.30 2.16
C THR A 89 12.03 -16.31 1.09
N GLU A 90 12.92 -17.24 0.70
CA GLU A 90 12.63 -18.33 -0.23
C GLU A 90 11.61 -19.34 0.32
N GLU A 91 11.73 -19.75 1.59
CA GLU A 91 10.80 -20.67 2.26
C GLU A 91 9.36 -20.13 2.34
N ILE A 92 9.21 -18.81 2.47
CA ILE A 92 7.91 -18.14 2.46
C ILE A 92 7.33 -18.08 1.02
N GLY A 93 8.17 -18.27 0.01
CA GLY A 93 7.78 -18.28 -1.42
C GLY A 93 8.19 -17.02 -2.18
N PHE A 94 8.99 -16.12 -1.59
CA PHE A 94 9.48 -14.91 -2.27
C PHE A 94 10.76 -15.21 -3.07
N VAL A 95 10.62 -15.94 -4.17
CA VAL A 95 11.76 -16.39 -5.00
C VAL A 95 12.04 -15.41 -6.14
N ALA A 96 11.00 -15.06 -6.91
CA ALA A 96 11.11 -14.14 -8.03
C ALA A 96 10.94 -12.68 -7.56
N PRO A 97 11.84 -11.76 -7.92
CA PRO A 97 11.73 -10.37 -7.52
C PRO A 97 10.62 -9.67 -8.32
N THR A 98 9.87 -8.78 -7.66
CA THR A 98 8.96 -7.86 -8.36
C THR A 98 9.73 -6.72 -9.02
N ASP A 99 9.10 -5.96 -9.92
CA ASP A 99 9.77 -4.84 -10.60
C ASP A 99 10.30 -3.80 -9.61
N VAL A 100 9.58 -3.54 -8.50
CA VAL A 100 10.05 -2.62 -7.46
C VAL A 100 11.26 -3.17 -6.73
N GLN A 101 11.33 -4.47 -6.52
CA GLN A 101 12.49 -5.10 -5.89
C GLN A 101 13.70 -5.03 -6.83
N ARG A 102 13.53 -5.34 -8.13
CA ARG A 102 14.61 -5.27 -9.13
C ARG A 102 15.23 -3.87 -9.24
N GLN A 103 14.39 -2.84 -9.32
CA GLN A 103 14.88 -1.47 -9.51
C GLN A 103 15.34 -0.84 -8.21
N ALA A 104 14.67 -1.11 -7.09
CA ALA A 104 14.94 -0.41 -5.84
C ALA A 104 16.08 -1.01 -5.02
N LEU A 105 16.20 -2.33 -4.91
CA LEU A 105 17.18 -2.96 -4.03
C LEU A 105 18.63 -2.51 -4.31
N PRO A 106 19.10 -2.44 -5.57
CA PRO A 106 20.46 -1.96 -5.87
C PRO A 106 20.70 -0.52 -5.39
N VAL A 107 19.70 0.37 -5.57
CA VAL A 107 19.77 1.77 -5.13
C VAL A 107 19.75 1.85 -3.61
N LEU A 108 18.89 1.08 -2.96
CA LEU A 108 18.78 1.04 -1.50
C LEU A 108 20.08 0.54 -0.86
N PHE A 109 20.69 -0.53 -1.37
CA PHE A 109 21.97 -1.04 -0.85
C PHE A 109 23.16 -0.10 -1.05
N SER A 110 23.02 0.93 -1.91
CA SER A 110 24.02 2.00 -2.05
C SER A 110 23.92 3.09 -0.97
N GLY A 111 22.96 2.98 -0.03
CA GLY A 111 22.78 3.92 1.09
C GLY A 111 22.11 5.25 0.72
N ARG A 112 21.49 5.31 -0.47
CA ARG A 112 20.80 6.49 -1.01
C ARG A 112 19.37 6.56 -0.50
N ASP A 113 18.94 7.78 -0.17
CA ASP A 113 17.54 8.02 0.18
C ASP A 113 16.65 7.85 -1.05
N CYS A 114 15.46 7.29 -0.84
CA CYS A 114 14.57 6.88 -1.92
C CYS A 114 13.12 7.25 -1.70
N VAL A 115 12.44 7.56 -2.79
CA VAL A 115 10.99 7.53 -2.88
C VAL A 115 10.60 6.32 -3.73
N LEU A 116 10.01 5.32 -3.10
CA LEU A 116 9.45 4.13 -3.74
C LEU A 116 8.00 4.40 -4.13
N HIS A 117 7.79 4.76 -5.39
CA HIS A 117 6.47 5.04 -5.95
C HIS A 117 6.02 3.87 -6.82
N ALA A 118 5.19 3.00 -6.25
CA ALA A 118 4.67 1.80 -6.89
C ALA A 118 3.35 1.39 -6.24
N GLN A 119 2.43 0.77 -6.97
CA GLN A 119 1.10 0.39 -6.46
C GLN A 119 1.14 -0.55 -5.25
N THR A 120 0.04 -0.63 -4.50
CA THR A 120 -0.11 -1.61 -3.41
C THR A 120 -0.02 -3.03 -3.96
N GLY A 121 0.59 -3.96 -3.21
CA GLY A 121 0.85 -5.32 -3.68
C GLY A 121 2.11 -5.48 -4.54
N SER A 122 2.75 -4.39 -4.97
CA SER A 122 3.99 -4.46 -5.78
C SER A 122 5.22 -4.99 -5.03
N GLY A 123 5.16 -5.21 -3.71
CA GLY A 123 6.28 -5.73 -2.91
C GLY A 123 7.17 -4.67 -2.25
N LYS A 124 6.70 -3.42 -2.12
CA LYS A 124 7.41 -2.32 -1.41
C LYS A 124 7.85 -2.72 0.01
N THR A 125 6.97 -3.39 0.77
CA THR A 125 7.25 -3.83 2.14
C THR A 125 8.45 -4.75 2.23
N LEU A 126 8.48 -5.81 1.40
CA LEU A 126 9.63 -6.72 1.38
C LEU A 126 10.91 -5.99 0.94
N THR A 127 10.79 -5.06 -0.01
CA THR A 127 11.91 -4.25 -0.53
C THR A 127 12.64 -3.49 0.58
N TYR A 128 11.93 -2.68 1.38
CA TYR A 128 12.58 -1.94 2.46
C TYR A 128 12.97 -2.82 3.65
N LEU A 129 12.26 -3.94 3.89
CA LEU A 129 12.64 -4.88 4.96
C LEU A 129 13.96 -5.58 4.64
N LEU A 130 14.18 -6.02 3.40
CA LEU A 130 15.45 -6.61 2.97
C LEU A 130 16.61 -5.62 3.13
N LEU A 131 16.41 -4.35 2.80
CA LEU A 131 17.38 -3.31 3.12
C LEU A 131 17.63 -3.23 4.64
N ILE A 132 16.57 -3.16 5.46
CA ILE A 132 16.72 -3.06 6.91
C ILE A 132 17.58 -4.22 7.44
N PHE A 133 17.26 -5.47 7.08
CA PHE A 133 18.03 -6.63 7.50
C PHE A 133 19.49 -6.63 6.99
N SER A 134 19.79 -5.94 5.88
CA SER A 134 21.17 -5.81 5.37
C SER A 134 22.06 -4.87 6.19
N VAL A 135 21.49 -3.96 6.99
CA VAL A 135 22.25 -2.91 7.67
C VAL A 135 22.13 -2.91 9.20
N ILE A 136 21.15 -3.62 9.77
CA ILE A 136 20.98 -3.71 11.23
C ILE A 136 21.87 -4.80 11.83
N ASN A 137 22.30 -4.57 13.08
CA ASN A 137 23.08 -5.52 13.86
C ASN A 137 22.24 -6.16 14.97
N ALA A 138 22.03 -7.49 14.90
CA ALA A 138 21.28 -8.27 15.89
C ALA A 138 21.93 -8.36 17.28
N HIS A 139 23.16 -7.89 17.45
CA HIS A 139 23.86 -7.87 18.73
C HIS A 139 23.75 -6.53 19.47
N LYS A 140 23.08 -5.54 18.86
CA LYS A 140 22.97 -4.19 19.42
C LYS A 140 21.51 -3.89 19.78
N SER A 141 21.19 -3.98 21.07
CA SER A 141 19.88 -3.58 21.64
C SER A 141 19.69 -2.06 21.55
N ALA A 142 19.29 -1.59 20.37
CA ALA A 142 18.99 -0.21 20.06
C ALA A 142 18.05 -0.16 18.85
N VAL A 143 17.18 0.86 18.79
CA VAL A 143 16.33 1.08 17.60
C VAL A 143 17.21 1.51 16.42
N GLN A 144 17.43 0.58 15.50
CA GLN A 144 18.27 0.75 14.32
C GLN A 144 17.43 0.99 13.05
N ALA A 145 16.20 0.51 13.01
CA ALA A 145 15.24 0.79 11.95
C ALA A 145 13.88 1.21 12.52
N LEU A 146 13.31 2.27 11.95
CA LEU A 146 12.01 2.80 12.32
C LEU A 146 11.11 2.82 11.09
N ILE A 147 9.98 2.12 11.17
CA ILE A 147 8.96 2.09 10.12
C ILE A 147 7.73 2.82 10.64
N VAL A 148 7.43 3.97 10.05
CA VAL A 148 6.28 4.80 10.37
C VAL A 148 5.15 4.46 9.40
N VAL A 149 4.01 4.10 9.96
CA VAL A 149 2.80 3.74 9.22
C VAL A 149 1.64 4.67 9.60
N PRO A 150 0.65 4.87 8.72
CA PRO A 150 -0.50 5.71 9.00
C PRO A 150 -1.50 5.08 9.96
N THR A 151 -1.67 3.76 9.89
CA THR A 151 -2.72 3.02 10.59
C THR A 151 -2.12 1.87 11.39
N ARG A 152 -2.80 1.47 12.45
CA ARG A 152 -2.39 0.34 13.29
C ARG A 152 -2.40 -0.94 12.47
N GLU A 153 -3.36 -1.10 11.58
CA GLU A 153 -3.56 -2.33 10.83
C GLU A 153 -2.45 -2.56 9.82
N LEU A 154 -2.04 -1.51 9.08
CA LEU A 154 -0.85 -1.59 8.24
C LEU A 154 0.40 -1.88 9.08
N GLY A 155 0.53 -1.24 10.25
CA GLY A 155 1.64 -1.52 11.17
C GLY A 155 1.70 -2.98 11.60
N MET A 156 0.56 -3.62 11.87
CA MET A 156 0.49 -5.04 12.20
C MET A 156 0.87 -5.93 11.03
N GLN A 157 0.43 -5.60 9.80
CA GLN A 157 0.82 -6.32 8.59
C GLN A 157 2.34 -6.27 8.38
N VAL A 158 2.92 -5.06 8.44
CA VAL A 158 4.38 -4.86 8.30
C VAL A 158 5.12 -5.60 9.41
N THR A 159 4.66 -5.50 10.66
CA THR A 159 5.25 -6.22 11.80
C THR A 159 5.21 -7.74 11.59
N LYS A 160 4.10 -8.28 11.08
CA LYS A 160 3.95 -9.71 10.80
C LYS A 160 4.97 -10.16 9.77
N VAL A 161 5.13 -9.42 8.66
CA VAL A 161 6.13 -9.74 7.63
C VAL A 161 7.54 -9.66 8.20
N ALA A 162 7.88 -8.58 8.92
CA ALA A 162 9.18 -8.41 9.55
C ALA A 162 9.52 -9.55 10.52
N ARG A 163 8.57 -9.96 11.38
CA ARG A 163 8.75 -11.11 12.29
C ARG A 163 8.85 -12.44 11.56
N MET A 164 8.12 -12.62 10.46
CA MET A 164 8.17 -13.84 9.65
C MET A 164 9.55 -14.04 9.00
N LEU A 165 10.15 -12.94 8.54
CA LEU A 165 11.52 -12.90 8.00
C LEU A 165 12.56 -13.10 9.10
N ALA A 166 12.37 -12.48 10.27
CA ALA A 166 13.26 -12.60 11.42
C ALA A 166 13.16 -13.95 12.17
N ALA A 167 12.19 -14.81 11.83
CA ALA A 167 11.96 -16.06 12.54
C ALA A 167 13.15 -17.01 12.38
N LYS A 168 13.57 -17.62 13.49
CA LYS A 168 14.66 -18.61 13.48
C LYS A 168 14.25 -19.85 12.66
N PRO A 169 15.16 -20.42 11.85
CA PRO A 169 14.94 -21.73 11.24
C PRO A 169 14.74 -22.80 12.31
N ALA A 170 13.81 -23.73 12.08
CA ALA A 170 13.49 -24.83 12.99
C ALA A 170 14.67 -25.79 13.25
N ALA A 171 15.71 -25.74 12.42
CA ALA A 171 16.89 -26.62 12.45
C ALA A 171 18.18 -25.90 12.88
N SER A 172 18.10 -24.73 13.51
CA SER A 172 19.29 -23.96 13.91
C SER A 172 19.81 -24.42 15.26
N GLU A 173 21.08 -24.83 15.30
CA GLU A 173 21.86 -24.99 16.53
C GLU A 173 21.94 -23.66 17.31
N ASP A 174 22.09 -23.79 18.63
CA ASP A 174 22.21 -22.67 19.57
C ASP A 174 23.26 -21.65 19.12
N GLY A 175 22.85 -20.38 18.95
CA GLY A 175 23.78 -19.26 18.73
C GLY A 175 23.34 -18.18 17.73
N LEU A 176 22.34 -18.44 16.88
CA LEU A 176 21.84 -17.38 15.98
C LEU A 176 20.95 -16.41 16.75
N ASN A 177 21.38 -15.15 16.88
CA ASN A 177 20.59 -14.10 17.52
C ASN A 177 19.36 -13.77 16.68
N SER A 178 18.20 -13.72 17.34
CA SER A 178 16.94 -13.35 16.71
C SER A 178 16.86 -11.83 16.65
N TYR A 179 16.51 -11.26 15.50
CA TYR A 179 16.11 -9.86 15.45
C TYR A 179 14.84 -9.66 16.28
N VAL A 180 14.80 -8.59 17.06
CA VAL A 180 13.67 -8.19 17.88
C VAL A 180 12.86 -7.14 17.13
N VAL A 181 11.60 -7.47 16.87
CA VAL A 181 10.66 -6.59 16.16
C VAL A 181 9.52 -6.19 17.09
N MET A 182 9.40 -4.89 17.33
CA MET A 182 8.34 -4.30 18.14
C MET A 182 7.33 -3.53 17.32
N ALA A 183 6.06 -3.63 17.72
CA ALA A 183 4.97 -2.81 17.21
C ALA A 183 4.50 -1.82 18.29
N LEU A 184 4.60 -0.54 18.00
CA LEU A 184 4.08 0.57 18.81
C LEU A 184 2.89 1.20 18.07
N LEU A 185 1.77 0.51 18.13
CA LEU A 185 0.55 0.84 17.41
C LEU A 185 -0.52 1.14 18.46
N ASP A 186 -1.17 2.31 18.37
CA ASP A 186 -2.07 2.86 19.40
C ASP A 186 -3.04 1.82 20.02
N GLY A 187 -3.21 1.83 21.36
CA GLY A 187 -4.15 0.90 22.04
C GLY A 187 -3.86 0.55 23.51
N GLY A 188 -3.69 1.53 24.41
CA GLY A 188 -3.66 1.30 25.87
C GLY A 188 -2.41 0.61 26.45
N LEU A 189 -1.53 0.04 25.62
CA LEU A 189 -0.34 -0.70 26.04
C LEU A 189 0.94 0.15 26.17
N LEU A 190 0.86 1.47 25.96
CA LEU A 190 2.01 2.39 25.98
C LEU A 190 2.85 2.28 27.27
N ARG A 191 2.23 1.94 28.41
CA ARG A 191 2.94 1.77 29.69
C ARG A 191 3.83 0.53 29.72
N ARG A 192 3.40 -0.61 29.17
CA ARG A 192 4.21 -1.84 29.09
C ARG A 192 5.32 -1.69 28.05
N HIS A 193 4.98 -1.08 26.91
CA HIS A 193 5.94 -0.82 25.83
C HIS A 193 7.07 0.10 26.30
N LYS A 194 6.77 1.10 27.14
CA LYS A 194 7.78 1.97 27.77
C LYS A 194 8.83 1.19 28.56
N THR A 195 8.40 0.26 29.43
CA THR A 195 9.34 -0.50 30.27
C THR A 195 10.26 -1.34 29.41
N TRP A 196 9.72 -1.99 28.37
CA TRP A 196 10.51 -2.82 27.47
C TRP A 196 11.47 -2.00 26.61
N LEU A 197 11.02 -0.89 26.00
CA LEU A 197 11.89 0.02 25.23
C LEU A 197 13.07 0.56 26.04
N LYS A 198 12.93 0.71 27.36
CA LYS A 198 14.02 1.15 28.24
C LYS A 198 14.93 0.01 28.70
N ALA A 199 14.41 -1.19 28.84
CA ALA A 199 15.16 -2.34 29.36
C ALA A 199 15.93 -3.07 28.26
N ASP A 200 15.29 -3.28 27.11
CA ASP A 200 15.84 -4.02 25.96
C ASP A 200 15.21 -3.47 24.67
N PRO A 201 15.78 -2.38 24.11
CA PRO A 201 15.26 -1.76 22.90
C PRO A 201 15.31 -2.72 21.69
N PRO A 202 14.24 -2.81 20.88
CA PRO A 202 14.19 -3.65 19.69
C PRO A 202 15.04 -3.07 18.56
N GLU A 203 15.59 -3.90 17.67
CA GLU A 203 16.31 -3.42 16.49
C GLU A 203 15.37 -2.78 15.46
N ILE A 204 14.18 -3.34 15.30
CA ILE A 204 13.15 -2.84 14.37
C ILE A 204 11.92 -2.40 15.17
N LEU A 205 11.56 -1.12 15.02
CA LEU A 205 10.34 -0.55 15.58
C LEU A 205 9.36 -0.16 14.46
N VAL A 206 8.15 -0.72 14.49
CA VAL A 206 7.04 -0.32 13.63
C VAL A 206 6.07 0.52 14.46
N ALA A 207 5.76 1.74 14.04
CA ALA A 207 4.93 2.64 14.85
C ALA A 207 3.94 3.47 14.01
N THR A 208 2.76 3.74 14.59
CA THR A 208 1.86 4.76 14.05
C THR A 208 2.41 6.15 14.35
N VAL A 209 2.13 7.13 13.48
CA VAL A 209 2.58 8.54 13.66
C VAL A 209 2.19 9.06 15.05
N GLY A 210 0.94 8.81 15.47
CA GLY A 210 0.41 9.26 16.76
C GLY A 210 1.16 8.70 17.96
N SER A 211 1.28 7.37 18.04
CA SER A 211 2.03 6.69 19.12
C SER A 211 3.50 7.11 19.14
N LEU A 212 4.13 7.21 17.97
CA LEU A 212 5.53 7.58 17.85
C LEU A 212 5.76 9.00 18.38
N CYS A 213 4.98 9.99 17.93
CA CYS A 213 5.06 11.36 18.43
C CYS A 213 4.94 11.42 19.96
N GLN A 214 4.01 10.66 20.56
CA GLN A 214 3.86 10.64 22.03
C GLN A 214 5.09 10.08 22.75
N MET A 215 5.73 9.02 22.22
CA MET A 215 6.94 8.45 22.83
C MET A 215 8.15 9.38 22.69
N VAL A 216 8.24 10.04 21.54
CA VAL A 216 9.26 11.02 21.19
C VAL A 216 9.16 12.27 22.07
N GLU A 217 7.98 12.89 22.16
CA GLU A 217 7.76 14.11 22.94
C GLU A 217 7.99 13.90 24.44
N ARG A 218 7.76 12.68 24.93
CA ARG A 218 8.00 12.29 26.32
C ARG A 218 9.43 11.75 26.57
N GLN A 219 10.30 11.77 25.56
CA GLN A 219 11.68 11.29 25.63
C GLN A 219 11.80 9.84 26.13
N PHE A 220 10.87 8.97 25.71
CA PHE A 220 10.92 7.54 26.04
C PHE A 220 11.59 6.69 24.97
N LEU A 221 11.86 7.27 23.80
CA LEU A 221 12.47 6.60 22.67
C LEU A 221 13.79 7.28 22.32
N ASP A 222 14.89 6.54 22.37
CA ASP A 222 16.17 6.97 21.84
C ASP A 222 16.31 6.51 20.38
N LEU A 223 16.61 7.47 19.50
CA LEU A 223 16.80 7.25 18.06
C LEU A 223 18.24 7.56 17.62
N GLY A 224 19.19 7.70 18.55
CA GLY A 224 20.59 8.00 18.24
C GLY A 224 21.32 6.92 17.42
N SER A 225 20.81 5.68 17.42
CA SER A 225 21.35 4.57 16.62
C SER A 225 20.54 4.27 15.35
N LEU A 226 19.62 5.16 14.95
CA LEU A 226 18.75 4.95 13.81
C LEU A 226 19.52 5.00 12.48
N ASN A 227 19.58 3.88 11.78
CA ASN A 227 20.23 3.74 10.47
C ASN A 227 19.24 3.90 9.32
N VAL A 228 17.99 3.43 9.49
CA VAL A 228 16.97 3.44 8.43
C VAL A 228 15.65 3.99 8.97
N LEU A 229 15.10 4.98 8.26
CA LEU A 229 13.75 5.51 8.50
C LEU A 229 12.88 5.22 7.28
N VAL A 230 11.78 4.51 7.48
CA VAL A 230 10.77 4.25 6.44
C VAL A 230 9.48 4.96 6.80
N ILE A 231 8.90 5.69 5.84
CA ILE A 231 7.55 6.26 5.92
C ILE A 231 6.70 5.53 4.87
N ASP A 232 5.78 4.67 5.29
CA ASP A 232 4.96 3.84 4.40
C ASP A 232 3.54 4.43 4.24
N GLU A 233 2.93 4.26 3.07
CA GLU A 233 1.67 4.93 2.67
C GLU A 233 1.69 6.46 2.90
N VAL A 234 2.67 7.13 2.28
CA VAL A 234 2.82 8.59 2.36
C VAL A 234 1.59 9.33 1.86
N ASP A 235 0.99 8.91 0.74
CA ASP A 235 -0.27 9.47 0.23
C ASP A 235 -1.36 9.55 1.28
N PHE A 236 -1.51 8.48 2.07
CA PHE A 236 -2.48 8.43 3.14
C PHE A 236 -2.15 9.41 4.26
N MET A 237 -0.89 9.41 4.74
CA MET A 237 -0.49 10.37 5.76
C MET A 237 -0.63 11.81 5.28
N PHE A 238 -0.51 12.04 3.96
CA PHE A 238 -0.63 13.35 3.31
C PHE A 238 -2.07 13.82 3.05
N SER A 239 -3.05 12.92 3.04
CA SER A 239 -4.46 13.28 2.90
C SER A 239 -5.07 13.81 4.21
N SER A 240 -4.53 13.39 5.36
CA SER A 240 -4.99 13.81 6.69
C SER A 240 -4.19 14.99 7.25
N SER A 241 -4.84 16.16 7.39
CA SER A 241 -4.19 17.38 7.89
C SER A 241 -3.50 17.20 9.25
N LYS A 242 -4.09 16.42 10.15
CA LYS A 242 -3.52 16.09 11.46
C LYS A 242 -2.28 15.22 11.32
N GLN A 243 -2.35 14.13 10.54
CA GLN A 243 -1.20 13.23 10.37
C GLN A 243 -0.03 13.91 9.65
N VAL A 244 -0.30 14.74 8.63
CA VAL A 244 0.73 15.53 7.94
C VAL A 244 1.50 16.39 8.90
N SER A 245 0.81 17.18 9.72
CA SER A 245 1.48 18.13 10.61
C SER A 245 2.36 17.42 11.64
N SER A 246 1.88 16.33 12.23
CA SER A 246 2.64 15.48 13.14
C SER A 246 3.83 14.81 12.46
N LEU A 247 3.64 14.26 11.26
CA LEU A 247 4.71 13.63 10.47
C LEU A 247 5.78 14.65 10.09
N LYS A 248 5.41 15.83 9.57
CA LYS A 248 6.36 16.88 9.22
C LYS A 248 7.16 17.33 10.44
N LYS A 249 6.50 17.53 11.59
CA LYS A 249 7.19 17.85 12.86
C LYS A 249 8.19 16.76 13.23
N LEU A 250 7.79 15.49 13.16
CA LEU A 250 8.69 14.36 13.43
C LEU A 250 9.89 14.34 12.47
N LEU A 251 9.63 14.43 11.17
CA LEU A 251 10.68 14.40 10.16
C LEU A 251 11.65 15.56 10.34
N THR A 252 11.18 16.75 10.68
CA THR A 252 12.03 17.95 10.87
C THR A 252 12.74 17.97 12.23
N SER A 253 12.14 17.43 13.30
CA SER A 253 12.79 17.35 14.61
C SER A 253 13.88 16.27 14.66
N TYR A 254 13.69 15.19 13.90
CA TYR A 254 14.60 14.04 13.86
C TYR A 254 15.39 13.96 12.56
N SER A 255 15.30 14.97 11.70
CA SER A 255 16.10 15.05 10.48
C SER A 255 17.58 15.30 10.73
N SER A 256 17.94 15.85 11.88
CA SER A 256 19.32 16.23 12.22
C SER A 256 20.30 15.05 12.34
N PHE A 257 19.82 13.80 12.34
CA PHE A 257 20.68 12.62 12.27
C PHE A 257 21.22 12.43 10.85
N SER A 258 22.38 13.03 10.58
CA SER A 258 22.99 13.20 9.24
C SER A 258 23.36 11.90 8.51
N ASN A 259 23.38 10.75 9.19
CA ASN A 259 23.83 9.48 8.60
C ASN A 259 22.73 8.45 8.27
N ARG A 260 21.48 8.66 8.70
CA ARG A 260 20.41 7.68 8.42
C ARG A 260 19.97 7.71 6.96
N GLN A 261 19.53 6.58 6.43
CA GLN A 261 18.88 6.45 5.13
C GLN A 261 17.36 6.61 5.29
N THR A 262 16.74 7.51 4.52
CA THR A 262 15.29 7.75 4.56
C THR A 262 14.61 7.18 3.31
N ILE A 263 13.50 6.46 3.51
CA ILE A 263 12.70 5.84 2.45
C ILE A 263 11.25 6.26 2.60
N PHE A 264 10.69 6.83 1.54
CA PHE A 264 9.26 7.12 1.44
C PHE A 264 8.64 6.08 0.51
N ALA A 265 7.71 5.27 1.00
CA ALA A 265 6.98 4.29 0.21
C ALA A 265 5.53 4.76 0.03
N SER A 266 5.06 4.80 -1.21
CA SER A 266 3.70 5.25 -1.50
C SER A 266 3.15 4.62 -2.77
N ALA A 267 1.83 4.39 -2.79
CA ALA A 267 1.13 3.97 -4.01
C ALA A 267 0.95 5.14 -4.97
N SER A 268 0.70 6.33 -4.42
CA SER A 268 0.63 7.58 -5.17
C SER A 268 1.41 8.70 -4.49
N ILE A 269 1.89 9.68 -5.26
CA ILE A 269 2.41 10.94 -4.72
C ILE A 269 1.91 12.09 -5.60
N PRO A 270 0.82 12.77 -5.21
CA PRO A 270 0.36 13.97 -5.89
C PRO A 270 1.49 14.99 -5.95
N GLN A 271 1.77 15.54 -7.15
CA GLN A 271 2.88 16.46 -7.37
C GLN A 271 4.24 15.91 -6.88
N HIS A 272 4.58 14.66 -7.22
CA HIS A 272 5.81 13.99 -6.80
C HIS A 272 7.08 14.86 -6.90
N ARG A 273 7.21 15.74 -7.90
CA ARG A 273 8.34 16.68 -7.99
C ARG A 273 8.39 17.67 -6.83
N HIS A 274 7.26 18.25 -6.46
CA HIS A 274 7.15 19.14 -5.29
C HIS A 274 7.43 18.37 -4.01
N PHE A 275 6.90 17.15 -3.88
CA PHE A 275 7.18 16.29 -2.73
C PHE A 275 8.69 15.98 -2.59
N LEU A 276 9.37 15.65 -3.68
CA LEU A 276 10.83 15.43 -3.69
C LEU A 276 11.59 16.70 -3.29
N GLN A 277 11.14 17.86 -3.77
CA GLN A 277 11.70 19.15 -3.40
C GLN A 277 11.51 19.43 -1.90
N ASP A 278 10.31 19.19 -1.36
CA ASP A 278 10.00 19.32 0.06
C ASP A 278 10.91 18.40 0.91
N CYS A 279 11.11 17.15 0.48
CA CYS A 279 11.99 16.20 1.17
C CYS A 279 13.40 16.75 1.36
N ILE A 280 13.96 17.40 0.34
CA ILE A 280 15.29 18.01 0.38
C ILE A 280 15.27 19.33 1.17
N GLN A 281 14.35 20.24 0.84
CA GLN A 281 14.30 21.58 1.43
C GLN A 281 14.02 21.56 2.94
N GLN A 282 13.14 20.65 3.37
CA GLN A 282 12.81 20.45 4.78
C GLN A 282 13.79 19.50 5.48
N LYS A 283 14.84 19.05 4.78
CA LYS A 283 15.89 18.16 5.26
C LYS A 283 15.38 16.80 5.74
N TRP A 284 14.25 16.32 5.25
CA TRP A 284 13.75 14.99 5.60
C TRP A 284 14.66 13.88 5.04
N THR A 285 15.32 14.17 3.91
CA THR A 285 16.35 13.35 3.28
C THR A 285 17.71 14.04 3.29
N LYS A 286 18.75 13.28 2.93
CA LYS A 286 20.05 13.80 2.47
C LYS A 286 19.87 14.72 1.25
N ASN A 287 20.96 15.35 0.82
CA ASN A 287 20.98 16.30 -0.30
C ASN A 287 20.53 15.72 -1.65
N THR A 288 20.42 14.39 -1.76
CA THR A 288 19.95 13.70 -2.96
C THR A 288 18.95 12.62 -2.59
N VAL A 289 17.82 12.58 -3.28
CA VAL A 289 16.81 11.53 -3.17
C VAL A 289 16.55 10.94 -4.56
N ILE A 290 16.52 9.60 -4.65
CA ILE A 290 16.21 8.89 -5.90
C ILE A 290 14.73 8.54 -5.93
N HIS A 291 14.03 8.95 -6.98
CA HIS A 291 12.65 8.57 -7.21
C HIS A 291 12.59 7.32 -8.07
N ILE A 292 12.25 6.18 -7.47
CA ILE A 292 11.99 4.94 -8.18
C ILE A 292 10.49 4.91 -8.44
N HIS A 293 10.13 5.13 -9.70
CA HIS A 293 8.75 5.19 -10.13
C HIS A 293 8.46 4.04 -11.07
N ILE A 294 7.63 3.10 -10.60
CA ILE A 294 7.19 1.99 -11.42
C ILE A 294 5.80 2.33 -11.92
N ASN A 295 5.81 2.84 -13.14
CA ASN A 295 4.61 3.05 -13.93
C ASN A 295 4.00 1.69 -14.27
N SER A 296 3.12 1.21 -13.40
CA SER A 296 2.10 0.27 -13.79
C SER A 296 0.89 1.06 -14.26
N THR A 297 0.97 1.73 -15.41
CA THR A 297 -0.27 1.90 -16.22
C THR A 297 -0.55 0.55 -16.85
N GLN A 298 -0.79 -0.45 -16.01
CA GLN A 298 -1.42 -1.68 -16.43
C GLN A 298 -2.92 -1.43 -16.37
N PRO A 299 -3.67 -1.82 -17.40
CA PRO A 299 -5.13 -1.77 -17.34
C PRO A 299 -5.59 -2.52 -16.10
N MET A 300 -6.72 -2.08 -15.53
CA MET A 300 -7.36 -2.81 -14.43
C MET A 300 -7.50 -4.30 -14.81
N PRO A 301 -7.32 -5.23 -13.85
CA PRO A 301 -7.45 -6.66 -14.12
C PRO A 301 -8.73 -6.96 -14.90
N SER A 302 -8.63 -7.71 -15.99
CA SER A 302 -9.77 -7.99 -16.88
C SER A 302 -10.88 -8.80 -16.21
N CYS A 303 -10.62 -9.41 -15.05
CA CYS A 303 -11.62 -10.07 -14.22
C CYS A 303 -12.53 -9.10 -13.45
N LEU A 304 -12.17 -7.80 -13.39
CA LEU A 304 -12.96 -6.77 -12.74
C LEU A 304 -13.97 -6.17 -13.73
N LEU A 305 -15.25 -6.41 -13.45
CA LEU A 305 -16.34 -5.73 -14.14
C LEU A 305 -16.63 -4.40 -13.44
N HIS A 306 -16.44 -3.30 -14.16
CA HIS A 306 -16.73 -1.97 -13.66
C HIS A 306 -18.07 -1.51 -14.21
N ARG A 307 -18.95 -1.03 -13.34
CA ARG A 307 -20.27 -0.55 -13.73
C ARG A 307 -20.73 0.64 -12.90
N PHE A 308 -21.74 1.36 -13.37
CA PHE A 308 -22.32 2.49 -12.66
C PHE A 308 -23.84 2.56 -12.82
N VAL A 309 -24.48 3.24 -11.87
CA VAL A 309 -25.91 3.53 -11.88
C VAL A 309 -26.10 5.02 -11.61
N THR A 310 -26.82 5.68 -12.50
CA THR A 310 -27.18 7.09 -12.36
C THR A 310 -28.45 7.21 -11.52
N CYS A 311 -28.38 7.88 -10.37
CA CYS A 311 -29.53 8.07 -9.49
C CYS A 311 -29.49 9.42 -8.74
N GLU A 312 -30.66 9.90 -8.34
CA GLU A 312 -30.76 11.09 -7.49
C GLU A 312 -30.24 10.80 -6.06
N LYS A 313 -29.72 11.82 -5.39
CA LYS A 313 -29.11 11.67 -4.05
C LYS A 313 -30.06 11.07 -3.00
N ASN A 314 -31.34 11.42 -3.04
CA ASN A 314 -32.39 10.89 -2.18
C ASN A 314 -32.74 9.41 -2.48
N LYS A 315 -32.51 8.95 -3.72
CA LYS A 315 -32.81 7.58 -4.16
C LYS A 315 -31.63 6.61 -4.00
N LYS A 316 -30.40 7.10 -3.77
CA LYS A 316 -29.19 6.26 -3.63
C LYS A 316 -29.37 5.05 -2.68
N HIS A 317 -30.03 5.23 -1.53
CA HIS A 317 -30.27 4.14 -0.58
C HIS A 317 -31.17 3.03 -1.15
N GLN A 318 -32.25 3.41 -1.84
CA GLN A 318 -33.16 2.46 -2.49
C GLN A 318 -32.49 1.77 -3.68
N THR A 319 -31.70 2.51 -4.46
CA THR A 319 -30.89 1.96 -5.56
C THR A 319 -29.88 0.94 -5.04
N LEU A 320 -29.17 1.24 -3.95
CA LEU A 320 -28.24 0.28 -3.33
C LEU A 320 -28.97 -0.98 -2.88
N LEU A 321 -30.12 -0.85 -2.22
CA LEU A 321 -30.92 -2.00 -1.79
C LEU A 321 -31.33 -2.88 -2.97
N THR A 322 -31.79 -2.27 -4.07
CA THR A 322 -32.18 -2.98 -5.29
C THR A 322 -31.00 -3.73 -5.90
N LEU A 323 -29.83 -3.11 -5.95
CA LEU A 323 -28.60 -3.75 -6.41
C LEU A 323 -28.21 -4.94 -5.53
N LEU A 324 -28.22 -4.79 -4.21
CA LEU A 324 -27.89 -5.88 -3.28
C LEU A 324 -28.84 -7.08 -3.43
N LEU A 325 -30.13 -6.83 -3.64
CA LEU A 325 -31.13 -7.88 -3.86
C LEU A 325 -31.02 -8.55 -5.24
N THR A 326 -30.48 -7.84 -6.23
CA THR A 326 -30.32 -8.36 -7.59
C THR A 326 -29.02 -9.13 -7.76
N ASP A 327 -27.92 -8.57 -7.24
CA ASP A 327 -26.58 -9.16 -7.36
C ASP A 327 -26.38 -10.33 -6.40
N ILE A 328 -27.07 -10.33 -5.25
CA ILE A 328 -26.98 -11.33 -4.18
C ILE A 328 -25.51 -11.64 -3.85
N PRO A 329 -24.72 -10.63 -3.43
CA PRO A 329 -23.28 -10.79 -3.29
C PRO A 329 -22.96 -11.76 -2.15
N GLN A 330 -22.09 -12.73 -2.39
CA GLN A 330 -21.53 -13.56 -1.33
C GLN A 330 -20.71 -12.72 -0.35
N SER A 331 -19.99 -11.71 -0.84
CA SER A 331 -19.23 -10.82 0.01
C SER A 331 -19.09 -9.44 -0.63
N ALA A 332 -19.38 -8.38 0.12
CA ALA A 332 -19.25 -7.04 -0.41
C ALA A 332 -18.71 -6.00 0.58
N ILE A 333 -18.08 -4.96 0.02
CA ILE A 333 -17.74 -3.73 0.75
C ILE A 333 -18.53 -2.58 0.15
N ILE A 334 -19.22 -1.84 1.01
CA ILE A 334 -19.97 -0.63 0.70
C ILE A 334 -19.16 0.56 1.22
N PHE A 335 -18.64 1.36 0.29
CA PHE A 335 -17.86 2.54 0.60
C PHE A 335 -18.74 3.78 0.70
N VAL A 336 -18.68 4.44 1.86
CA VAL A 336 -19.39 5.68 2.18
C VAL A 336 -18.37 6.78 2.46
N SER A 337 -18.75 8.04 2.19
CA SER A 337 -17.89 9.19 2.45
C SER A 337 -17.53 9.33 3.93
N GLU A 338 -16.31 9.82 4.16
CA GLU A 338 -15.88 10.27 5.49
C GLU A 338 -16.77 11.38 6.04
N GLN A 339 -17.00 11.33 7.34
CA GLN A 339 -17.66 12.43 8.04
C GLN A 339 -16.72 13.64 8.15
N SER A 340 -17.19 14.81 7.70
CA SER A 340 -16.43 16.06 7.88
C SER A 340 -16.25 16.42 9.35
N GLU A 341 -15.10 17.03 9.70
CA GLU A 341 -14.80 17.50 11.07
C GLU A 341 -15.85 18.48 11.62
N LYS A 342 -16.45 19.30 10.74
CA LYS A 342 -17.56 20.18 11.13
C LYS A 342 -18.78 19.37 11.57
N SER A 343 -19.09 18.27 10.88
CA SER A 343 -20.22 17.40 11.20
C SER A 343 -19.96 16.60 12.48
N LYS A 344 -18.71 16.12 12.69
CA LYS A 344 -18.29 15.48 13.94
C LYS A 344 -18.49 16.41 15.14
N LYS A 345 -17.99 17.66 15.06
CA LYS A 345 -18.13 18.66 16.13
C LYS A 345 -19.58 19.06 16.40
N ALA A 346 -20.44 18.99 15.38
CA ALA A 346 -21.87 19.25 15.51
C ALA A 346 -22.65 18.05 16.08
N GLY A 347 -21.98 16.95 16.44
CA GLY A 347 -22.64 15.75 16.99
C GLY A 347 -23.54 15.03 15.98
N LYS A 348 -23.33 15.23 14.68
CA LYS A 348 -24.08 14.50 13.66
C LYS A 348 -23.68 13.02 13.67
N ILE A 349 -24.64 12.16 13.39
CA ILE A 349 -24.40 10.73 13.25
C ILE A 349 -23.48 10.48 12.04
N PRO A 350 -22.47 9.59 12.14
CA PRO A 350 -21.63 9.24 11.01
C PRO A 350 -22.42 8.63 9.84
N PRO A 351 -22.06 8.94 8.58
CA PRO A 351 -22.71 8.35 7.40
C PRO A 351 -22.67 6.81 7.39
N THR A 352 -21.60 6.23 7.92
CA THR A 352 -21.40 4.78 8.06
C THR A 352 -22.42 4.14 9.00
N THR A 353 -22.71 4.78 10.14
CA THR A 353 -23.72 4.32 11.09
C THR A 353 -25.12 4.38 10.46
N LEU A 354 -25.46 5.49 9.80
CA LEU A 354 -26.75 5.64 9.10
C LEU A 354 -26.97 4.58 8.03
N MET A 355 -25.92 4.24 7.28
CA MET A 355 -25.97 3.20 6.26
C MET A 355 -26.27 1.82 6.86
N ILE A 356 -25.66 1.49 8.00
CA ILE A 356 -25.93 0.22 8.68
C ILE A 356 -27.34 0.15 9.23
N ASP A 357 -27.82 1.22 9.85
CA ASP A 357 -29.18 1.25 10.39
C ASP A 357 -30.20 1.05 9.25
N PHE A 358 -29.96 1.68 8.10
CA PHE A 358 -30.76 1.48 6.89
C PHE A 358 -30.71 0.02 6.40
N LEU A 359 -29.52 -0.57 6.28
CA LEU A 359 -29.35 -1.95 5.81
C LEU A 359 -29.97 -2.96 6.78
N LYS A 360 -29.78 -2.80 8.10
CA LYS A 360 -30.40 -3.69 9.10
C LYS A 360 -31.92 -3.62 9.08
N ALA A 361 -32.49 -2.45 8.80
CA ALA A 361 -33.94 -2.27 8.72
C ALA A 361 -34.54 -2.79 7.40
N SER A 362 -33.78 -2.73 6.30
CA SER A 362 -34.34 -2.88 4.94
C SER A 362 -33.81 -4.09 4.18
N TYR A 363 -32.64 -4.62 4.54
CA TYR A 363 -31.98 -5.72 3.86
C TYR A 363 -32.04 -6.99 4.71
N GLY A 364 -32.96 -7.89 4.36
CA GLY A 364 -33.09 -9.21 5.00
C GLY A 364 -32.22 -10.31 4.38
N GLY A 365 -31.40 -9.99 3.37
CA GLY A 365 -30.68 -10.97 2.56
C GLY A 365 -29.35 -11.47 3.14
N CYS A 366 -28.81 -10.82 4.16
CA CYS A 366 -27.57 -11.23 4.84
C CYS A 366 -27.70 -11.01 6.34
N SER A 367 -27.37 -12.04 7.13
CA SER A 367 -27.43 -11.97 8.59
C SER A 367 -26.32 -11.10 9.20
N ASP A 368 -25.19 -10.94 8.50
CA ASP A 368 -24.01 -10.24 9.02
C ASP A 368 -23.69 -8.97 8.21
N VAL A 369 -24.15 -7.82 8.73
CA VAL A 369 -23.77 -6.47 8.27
C VAL A 369 -22.84 -5.83 9.29
N ILE A 370 -21.64 -5.46 8.87
CA ILE A 370 -20.55 -5.08 9.78
C ILE A 370 -20.03 -3.70 9.49
N LEU A 371 -19.82 -2.98 10.58
CA LEU A 371 -19.29 -1.63 10.60
C LEU A 371 -17.77 -1.66 10.74
N LEU A 372 -17.11 -1.00 9.81
CA LEU A 372 -15.71 -0.61 9.97
C LEU A 372 -15.64 0.90 10.15
N GLU A 373 -15.62 1.32 11.41
CA GLU A 373 -15.41 2.71 11.84
C GLU A 373 -14.06 2.87 12.54
N GLU A 374 -13.48 4.08 12.50
CA GLU A 374 -12.19 4.42 13.11
C GLU A 374 -12.17 4.14 14.63
N ASP A 375 -13.27 4.48 15.33
CA ASP A 375 -13.36 4.48 16.80
C ASP A 375 -13.76 3.13 17.42
N VAL A 376 -14.04 2.10 16.61
CA VAL A 376 -14.35 0.75 17.13
C VAL A 376 -13.09 0.12 17.74
N ASN A 377 -13.23 -0.50 18.92
CA ASN A 377 -12.12 -1.22 19.54
C ASN A 377 -11.57 -2.29 18.58
N TYR A 378 -10.27 -2.21 18.28
CA TYR A 378 -9.59 -3.13 17.37
C TYR A 378 -9.86 -4.61 17.68
N ASN A 379 -9.91 -5.01 18.95
CA ASN A 379 -10.12 -6.42 19.30
C ASN A 379 -11.51 -6.89 18.84
N LEU A 380 -12.51 -6.02 18.94
CA LEU A 380 -13.85 -6.25 18.40
C LEU A 380 -13.82 -6.27 16.87
N ARG A 381 -13.08 -5.34 16.25
CA ARG A 381 -12.94 -5.28 14.78
C ARG A 381 -12.32 -6.57 14.21
N ALA A 382 -11.26 -7.07 14.84
CA ALA A 382 -10.55 -8.28 14.43
C ALA A 382 -11.35 -9.56 14.70
N SER A 383 -12.08 -9.65 15.82
CA SER A 383 -12.97 -10.78 16.09
C SER A 383 -14.14 -10.80 15.10
N SER A 384 -14.81 -9.66 14.89
CA SER A 384 -15.90 -9.56 13.92
C SER A 384 -15.43 -9.93 12.52
N LEU A 385 -14.25 -9.46 12.08
CA LEU A 385 -13.72 -9.84 10.77
C LEU A 385 -13.33 -11.32 10.67
N SER A 386 -12.96 -11.96 11.77
CA SER A 386 -12.62 -13.39 11.80
C SER A 386 -13.86 -14.28 11.80
N GLU A 387 -14.92 -13.87 12.51
CA GLU A 387 -16.24 -14.53 12.51
C GLU A 387 -16.86 -14.47 11.10
N VAL A 388 -16.77 -13.32 10.45
CA VAL A 388 -17.18 -13.12 9.05
C VAL A 388 -16.53 -14.08 8.08
N ARG A 389 -15.22 -14.31 8.23
CA ARG A 389 -14.48 -15.24 7.37
C ARG A 389 -15.03 -16.67 7.46
N GLN A 390 -15.73 -17.01 8.54
CA GLN A 390 -16.33 -18.33 8.75
C GLN A 390 -17.81 -18.40 8.33
N GLY A 391 -18.53 -17.27 8.31
CA GLY A 391 -20.00 -17.20 8.10
C GLY A 391 -20.50 -17.24 6.65
N GLY A 392 -19.61 -17.23 5.65
CA GLY A 392 -19.95 -17.44 4.24
C GLY A 392 -20.49 -16.21 3.50
N CYS A 393 -21.47 -15.48 4.04
CA CYS A 393 -22.01 -14.25 3.44
C CYS A 393 -21.86 -13.03 4.36
N TYR A 394 -21.30 -11.92 3.85
CA TYR A 394 -21.11 -10.71 4.66
C TYR A 394 -21.13 -9.40 3.88
N LEU A 395 -21.60 -8.34 4.54
CA LEU A 395 -21.53 -6.97 4.05
C LEU A 395 -20.71 -6.12 5.00
N ILE A 396 -19.74 -5.39 4.46
CA ILE A 396 -18.89 -4.46 5.21
C ILE A 396 -19.22 -3.03 4.78
N VAL A 397 -19.55 -2.16 5.72
CA VAL A 397 -19.68 -0.71 5.49
C VAL A 397 -18.43 -0.01 6.00
N ALA A 398 -17.75 0.74 5.14
CA ALA A 398 -16.46 1.37 5.46
C ALA A 398 -16.25 2.73 4.75
N THR A 399 -15.31 3.52 5.27
CA THR A 399 -14.73 4.68 4.58
C THR A 399 -13.36 4.32 3.98
N ASP A 400 -12.82 5.17 3.10
CA ASP A 400 -11.46 5.00 2.55
C ASP A 400 -10.39 4.93 3.63
N ILE A 401 -10.54 5.71 4.70
CA ILE A 401 -9.61 5.69 5.84
C ILE A 401 -9.61 4.34 6.53
N VAL A 402 -10.78 3.81 6.85
CA VAL A 402 -10.86 2.58 7.62
C VAL A 402 -10.50 1.37 6.78
N ALA A 403 -10.77 1.37 5.47
CA ALA A 403 -10.45 0.24 4.61
C ALA A 403 -8.95 0.12 4.28
N ARG A 404 -8.14 1.18 4.48
CA ARG A 404 -6.70 1.17 4.22
C ARG A 404 -5.92 0.54 5.38
N GLY A 405 -4.90 -0.25 5.04
CA GLY A 405 -4.12 -1.01 6.02
C GLY A 405 -4.86 -2.18 6.69
N ILE A 406 -6.19 -2.31 6.57
CA ILE A 406 -6.90 -3.50 7.03
C ILE A 406 -6.74 -4.64 6.03
N ASP A 407 -6.40 -5.83 6.53
CA ASP A 407 -6.44 -7.09 5.78
C ASP A 407 -7.89 -7.55 5.60
N LEU A 408 -8.64 -6.79 4.80
CA LEU A 408 -10.00 -7.17 4.44
C LEU A 408 -9.96 -8.47 3.64
N PRO A 409 -10.86 -9.43 3.96
CA PRO A 409 -11.01 -10.61 3.13
C PRO A 409 -11.32 -10.20 1.69
N GLU A 410 -10.86 -11.01 0.74
CA GLU A 410 -11.19 -10.82 -0.68
C GLU A 410 -12.71 -10.83 -0.84
N THR A 411 -13.24 -9.84 -1.55
CA THR A 411 -14.68 -9.65 -1.71
C THR A 411 -15.08 -9.80 -3.16
N THR A 412 -16.29 -10.30 -3.41
CA THR A 412 -16.83 -10.43 -4.77
C THR A 412 -17.33 -9.09 -5.32
N HIS A 413 -17.86 -8.21 -4.45
CA HIS A 413 -18.51 -6.97 -4.86
C HIS A 413 -17.98 -5.76 -4.09
N ILE A 414 -17.78 -4.65 -4.81
CA ILE A 414 -17.51 -3.34 -4.24
C ILE A 414 -18.64 -2.40 -4.67
N TYR A 415 -19.29 -1.76 -3.70
CA TYR A 415 -20.28 -0.71 -3.95
C TYR A 415 -19.72 0.63 -3.49
N ASN A 416 -19.42 1.50 -4.44
CA ASN A 416 -19.11 2.89 -4.17
C ASN A 416 -20.44 3.64 -4.03
N PHE A 417 -21.00 3.66 -2.81
CA PHE A 417 -22.20 4.43 -2.50
C PHE A 417 -21.96 5.93 -2.72
N ASP A 418 -20.80 6.38 -2.26
CA ASP A 418 -20.23 7.67 -2.64
C ASP A 418 -19.00 7.47 -3.52
N LEU A 419 -18.93 8.21 -4.62
CA LEU A 419 -17.80 8.15 -5.54
C LEU A 419 -16.51 8.61 -4.82
N PRO A 420 -15.37 7.91 -5.00
CA PRO A 420 -14.10 8.34 -4.42
C PRO A 420 -13.66 9.71 -4.93
N ARG A 421 -12.79 10.39 -4.16
CA ARG A 421 -12.34 11.76 -4.47
C ARG A 421 -11.37 11.81 -5.65
N CYS A 422 -10.62 10.74 -5.89
CA CYS A 422 -9.68 10.65 -7.00
C CYS A 422 -9.54 9.20 -7.53
N ALA A 423 -8.92 9.06 -8.71
CA ALA A 423 -8.70 7.77 -9.35
C ALA A 423 -7.85 6.82 -8.49
N ILE A 424 -6.89 7.34 -7.72
CA ILE A 424 -6.07 6.53 -6.81
C ILE A 424 -6.93 5.89 -5.72
N ASP A 425 -7.85 6.64 -5.13
CA ASP A 425 -8.78 6.11 -4.14
C ASP A 425 -9.69 5.04 -4.77
N TYR A 426 -10.16 5.27 -5.99
CA TYR A 426 -10.90 4.27 -6.78
C TYR A 426 -10.11 2.97 -6.95
N LEU A 427 -8.86 3.07 -7.40
CA LEU A 427 -7.95 1.93 -7.55
C LEU A 427 -7.77 1.16 -6.24
N HIS A 428 -7.62 1.89 -5.11
CA HIS A 428 -7.49 1.27 -3.79
C HIS A 428 -8.76 0.54 -3.32
N ARG A 429 -9.96 1.06 -3.66
CA ARG A 429 -11.24 0.40 -3.38
C ARG A 429 -11.42 -0.84 -4.26
N ALA A 430 -11.18 -0.71 -5.57
CA ALA A 430 -11.26 -1.82 -6.52
C ALA A 430 -10.25 -2.93 -6.19
N GLY A 431 -9.05 -2.60 -5.71
CA GLY A 431 -8.05 -3.57 -5.25
C GLY A 431 -8.43 -4.34 -3.97
N ARG A 432 -9.66 -4.21 -3.45
CA ARG A 432 -10.24 -5.06 -2.40
C ARG A 432 -11.00 -6.27 -2.96
N THR A 433 -11.11 -6.34 -4.27
CA THR A 433 -11.64 -7.46 -5.04
C THR A 433 -10.63 -7.86 -6.14
N GLY A 434 -10.77 -9.05 -6.72
CA GLY A 434 -9.92 -9.53 -7.82
C GLY A 434 -8.43 -9.65 -7.50
N ARG A 435 -8.05 -10.11 -6.29
CA ARG A 435 -6.64 -10.26 -5.88
C ARG A 435 -6.02 -11.58 -6.34
N LYS A 436 -6.83 -12.59 -6.65
CA LYS A 436 -6.36 -13.84 -7.23
C LYS A 436 -6.18 -13.70 -8.74
N PRO A 437 -4.94 -13.78 -9.26
CA PRO A 437 -4.75 -13.92 -10.70
C PRO A 437 -5.44 -15.21 -11.16
N PHE A 438 -6.18 -15.14 -12.27
CA PHE A 438 -6.88 -16.29 -12.89
C PHE A 438 -8.08 -16.87 -12.13
N SER A 439 -8.68 -16.14 -11.18
CA SER A 439 -9.98 -16.54 -10.64
C SER A 439 -11.07 -16.39 -11.71
N GLU A 440 -11.90 -17.41 -11.89
CA GLU A 440 -13.11 -17.34 -12.73
C GLU A 440 -14.26 -16.59 -12.05
N GLU A 441 -14.13 -16.27 -10.75
CA GLU A 441 -15.12 -15.52 -10.00
C GLU A 441 -15.21 -14.07 -10.52
N LYS A 442 -16.37 -13.72 -11.09
CA LYS A 442 -16.65 -12.37 -11.54
C LYS A 442 -16.66 -11.42 -10.35
N CYS A 443 -15.70 -10.50 -10.36
CA CYS A 443 -15.55 -9.46 -9.36
C CYS A 443 -16.15 -8.17 -9.90
N VAL A 444 -17.03 -7.52 -9.13
CA VAL A 444 -17.82 -6.38 -9.65
C VAL A 444 -17.61 -5.12 -8.82
N VAL A 445 -17.33 -4.01 -9.48
CA VAL A 445 -17.24 -2.68 -8.85
C VAL A 445 -18.37 -1.80 -9.38
N THR A 446 -19.34 -1.48 -8.51
CA THR A 446 -20.54 -0.71 -8.84
C THR A 446 -20.47 0.69 -8.26
N ASN A 447 -20.68 1.71 -9.07
CA ASN A 447 -20.67 3.12 -8.67
C ASN A 447 -22.07 3.71 -8.66
N LEU A 448 -22.52 4.23 -7.52
CA LEU A 448 -23.76 4.99 -7.43
C LEU A 448 -23.43 6.47 -7.60
N ILE A 449 -23.73 7.00 -8.78
CA ILE A 449 -23.38 8.37 -9.17
C ILE A 449 -24.63 9.21 -9.40
N THR A 450 -24.51 10.51 -9.16
CA THR A 450 -25.45 11.49 -9.73
C THR A 450 -25.05 11.82 -11.17
N SER A 451 -25.95 12.47 -11.94
CA SER A 451 -25.64 12.96 -13.28
C SER A 451 -24.43 13.91 -13.32
N GLU A 452 -24.24 14.70 -12.25
CA GLU A 452 -23.09 15.58 -12.08
C GLU A 452 -21.80 14.81 -11.81
N GLU A 453 -21.85 13.62 -11.20
CA GLU A 453 -20.67 12.84 -10.87
C GLU A 453 -20.13 12.02 -12.07
N ARG A 454 -20.87 11.95 -13.19
CA ARG A 454 -20.47 11.18 -14.39
C ARG A 454 -19.14 11.65 -14.99
N PHE A 455 -18.88 12.95 -15.00
CA PHE A 455 -17.61 13.49 -15.53
C PHE A 455 -16.42 13.09 -14.64
N VAL A 456 -16.64 12.96 -13.33
CA VAL A 456 -15.60 12.52 -12.38
C VAL A 456 -15.27 11.06 -12.63
N LEU A 457 -16.29 10.21 -12.78
CA LEU A 457 -16.09 8.80 -13.13
C LEU A 457 -15.37 8.66 -14.48
N GLN A 458 -15.72 9.48 -15.47
CA GLN A 458 -15.05 9.47 -16.79
C GLN A 458 -13.57 9.82 -16.70
N LYS A 459 -13.21 10.72 -15.79
CA LYS A 459 -11.81 11.01 -15.51
C LYS A 459 -11.08 9.77 -14.97
N PHE A 460 -11.73 8.98 -14.12
CA PHE A 460 -11.15 7.74 -13.58
C PHE A 460 -10.99 6.68 -14.67
N GLU A 461 -11.99 6.51 -15.54
CA GLU A 461 -11.92 5.61 -16.72
C GLU A 461 -10.68 5.90 -17.57
N ASN A 462 -10.44 7.19 -17.86
CA ASN A 462 -9.29 7.63 -18.65
C ASN A 462 -7.95 7.47 -17.93
N GLU A 463 -7.89 7.77 -16.63
CA GLU A 463 -6.65 7.73 -15.85
C GLU A 463 -6.20 6.29 -15.54
N LEU A 464 -7.16 5.38 -15.33
CA LEU A 464 -6.92 3.97 -14.96
C LEU A 464 -7.16 2.99 -16.11
N LEU A 465 -7.52 3.48 -17.30
CA LEU A 465 -7.69 2.69 -18.52
C LEU A 465 -8.70 1.53 -18.35
N PHE A 466 -9.89 1.82 -17.83
CA PHE A 466 -11.00 0.87 -17.73
C PHE A 466 -12.29 1.46 -18.31
N ILE A 467 -13.27 0.60 -18.57
CA ILE A 467 -14.59 0.98 -19.08
C ILE A 467 -15.63 0.64 -18.03
N CYS A 468 -16.55 1.56 -17.76
CA CYS A 468 -17.65 1.39 -16.82
C CYS A 468 -18.97 1.22 -17.58
N GLU A 469 -19.66 0.10 -17.39
CA GLU A 469 -20.96 -0.16 -18.02
C GLU A 469 -22.11 0.49 -17.23
N GLU A 470 -23.09 1.09 -17.91
CA GLU A 470 -24.29 1.61 -17.25
C GLU A 470 -25.27 0.48 -16.97
N VAL A 471 -25.73 0.37 -15.72
CA VAL A 471 -26.80 -0.56 -15.34
C VAL A 471 -28.08 0.23 -15.12
N ALA A 472 -29.13 -0.15 -15.85
CA ALA A 472 -30.47 0.31 -15.57
C ALA A 472 -31.01 -0.43 -14.33
N VAL A 473 -31.41 0.32 -13.30
CA VAL A 473 -31.96 -0.19 -12.03
C VAL A 473 -33.39 0.27 -11.86
#